data_AF-A0A0D2ZWE6-F1
#
_entry.id   AF-A0A0D2ZWE6-F1
#
_cell.length_a   1.000
_cell.length_b   1.000
_cell.length_c   1.000
_cell.angle_alpha   90.00
_cell.angle_beta   90.00
_cell.angle_gamma   90.00
#
_symmetry.space_group_name_H-M   'P 1'
#
loop_
_entity.id
_entity.type
_entity.pdbx_description
1 polymer ?
#
loop_
_entity_poly.entity_id
_entity_poly.type
_entity_poly.pdbx_seq_one_letter_code
_entity_poly.pdbx_strand_id
1 'polypeptide(L)'
;MNDQDGDWNYHLRILSNSARDSTDPASDPSVLQSVKKLHGFCKLENSDDLVARIYPQINKVFQRSVASLTQSETGTSKGLLLLAILQFFLDFGDMVLHDADPSLRTFFRSCLSREFSDAAVAEATCEFLIENKRKLLASFPNLLSQV
;
A
#
# COMPACT_ATOMS: atom_id res chain seq x y z
N MET A 1 12.46 -11.16 25.52
CA MET A 1 12.43 -11.51 24.09
C MET A 1 11.11 -10.98 23.57
N ASN A 2 11.16 -9.98 22.70
CA ASN A 2 10.08 -9.01 22.45
C ASN A 2 8.82 -9.65 21.85
N ASP A 3 7.66 -9.43 22.49
CA ASP A 3 6.33 -9.73 21.94
C ASP A 3 6.10 -9.05 20.56
N GLN A 4 6.82 -7.96 20.26
CA GLN A 4 6.75 -7.24 18.98
C GLN A 4 7.26 -8.08 17.79
N ASP A 5 8.24 -8.96 18.00
CA ASP A 5 8.83 -9.76 16.91
C ASP A 5 7.86 -10.87 16.44
N GLY A 6 6.92 -11.27 17.31
CA GLY A 6 5.84 -12.20 16.96
C GLY A 6 4.72 -11.56 16.14
N ASP A 7 4.46 -10.26 16.32
CA ASP A 7 3.28 -9.59 15.78
C ASP A 7 3.46 -9.23 14.29
N TRP A 8 4.63 -8.69 13.88
CA TRP A 8 4.88 -8.42 12.45
C TRP A 8 5.01 -9.72 11.64
N ASN A 9 5.59 -10.78 12.22
CA ASN A 9 5.70 -12.09 11.57
C ASN A 9 4.32 -12.72 11.29
N TYR A 10 3.36 -12.53 12.20
CA TYR A 10 1.98 -12.95 11.99
C TYR A 10 1.36 -12.27 10.76
N HIS A 11 1.47 -10.95 10.68
CA HIS A 11 0.97 -10.19 9.53
C HIS A 11 1.70 -10.52 8.22
N LEU A 12 3.00 -10.77 8.27
CA LEU A 12 3.76 -11.19 7.08
C LEU A 12 3.31 -12.55 6.56
N ARG A 13 2.95 -13.49 7.46
CA ARG A 13 2.40 -14.79 7.06
C ARG A 13 1.06 -14.64 6.34
N ILE A 14 0.19 -13.74 6.79
CA ILE A 14 -1.07 -13.42 6.10
C ILE A 14 -0.78 -12.96 4.66
N LEU A 15 0.13 -11.99 4.49
CA LEU A 15 0.49 -11.52 3.14
C LEU A 15 1.12 -12.59 2.27
N SER A 16 1.99 -13.44 2.84
CA SER A 16 2.62 -14.55 2.11
C SER A 16 1.60 -15.58 1.62
N ASN A 17 0.60 -15.92 2.44
CA ASN A 17 -0.49 -16.81 2.06
C ASN A 17 -1.37 -16.17 0.98
N SER A 18 -1.78 -14.92 1.22
CA SER A 18 -2.55 -14.12 0.27
C SER A 18 -1.81 -13.93 -1.05
N ALA A 19 -0.46 -13.92 -1.07
CA ALA A 19 0.33 -13.83 -2.29
C ALA A 19 0.37 -15.14 -3.09
N ARG A 20 0.12 -16.30 -2.48
CA ARG A 20 0.17 -17.63 -3.12
C ARG A 20 -1.20 -18.19 -3.52
N ASP A 21 -2.26 -17.76 -2.84
CA ASP A 21 -3.62 -18.26 -3.08
C ASP A 21 -4.11 -17.95 -4.51
N SER A 22 -5.11 -18.67 -5.02
CA SER A 22 -5.79 -18.35 -6.28
C SER A 22 -6.85 -17.24 -6.13
N THR A 23 -7.24 -16.92 -4.88
CA THR A 23 -8.27 -15.93 -4.55
C THR A 23 -7.75 -14.49 -4.65
N ASP A 24 -8.64 -13.54 -4.98
CA ASP A 24 -8.30 -12.11 -5.04
C ASP A 24 -7.89 -11.59 -3.64
N PRO A 25 -6.68 -11.01 -3.46
CA PRO A 25 -6.23 -10.52 -2.16
C PRO A 25 -7.18 -9.51 -1.51
N ALA A 26 -7.90 -8.73 -2.30
CA ALA A 26 -8.86 -7.73 -1.81
C ALA A 26 -10.12 -8.33 -1.17
N SER A 27 -10.39 -9.61 -1.37
CA SER A 27 -11.55 -10.31 -0.81
C SER A 27 -11.37 -10.69 0.66
N ASP A 28 -10.14 -10.70 1.16
CA ASP A 28 -9.84 -10.96 2.58
C ASP A 28 -9.50 -9.65 3.31
N PRO A 29 -10.36 -9.14 4.21
CA PRO A 29 -10.11 -7.92 4.97
C PRO A 29 -8.84 -7.96 5.82
N SER A 30 -8.37 -9.17 6.20
CA SER A 30 -7.16 -9.35 7.00
C SER A 30 -5.89 -8.89 6.26
N VAL A 31 -5.92 -8.91 4.92
CA VAL A 31 -4.80 -8.49 4.06
C VAL A 31 -4.58 -6.98 4.19
N LEU A 32 -5.64 -6.18 4.03
CA LEU A 32 -5.57 -4.72 4.20
C LEU A 32 -5.07 -4.34 5.60
N GLN A 33 -5.59 -5.01 6.64
CA GLN A 33 -5.16 -4.76 8.01
C GLN A 33 -3.68 -5.13 8.21
N SER A 34 -3.24 -6.23 7.63
CA SER A 34 -1.84 -6.68 7.70
C SER A 34 -0.90 -5.74 6.98
N VAL A 35 -1.26 -5.21 5.79
CA VAL A 35 -0.48 -4.17 5.10
C VAL A 35 -0.32 -2.94 5.98
N LYS A 36 -1.41 -2.44 6.58
CA LYS A 36 -1.37 -1.26 7.47
C LYS A 36 -0.52 -1.49 8.72
N LYS A 37 -0.61 -2.68 9.33
CA LYS A 37 0.18 -3.06 10.51
C LYS A 37 1.67 -3.15 10.19
N LEU A 38 2.03 -3.84 9.11
CA LEU A 38 3.41 -3.95 8.64
C LEU A 38 4.01 -2.59 8.28
N HIS A 39 3.23 -1.71 7.64
CA HIS A 39 3.63 -0.33 7.39
C HIS A 39 3.94 0.42 8.70
N GLY A 40 3.09 0.27 9.72
CA GLY A 40 3.31 0.81 11.05
C GLY A 40 4.59 0.28 11.71
N PHE A 41 4.86 -1.03 11.62
CA PHE A 41 6.10 -1.63 12.13
C PHE A 41 7.34 -1.04 11.47
N CYS A 42 7.35 -0.93 10.14
CA CYS A 42 8.46 -0.31 9.42
C CYS A 42 8.70 1.14 9.87
N LYS A 43 7.63 1.91 10.15
CA LYS A 43 7.77 3.28 10.66
C LYS A 43 8.33 3.35 12.09
N LEU A 44 7.93 2.42 12.95
CA LEU A 44 8.33 2.41 14.36
C LEU A 44 9.75 1.90 14.56
N GLU A 45 10.12 0.81 13.89
CA GLU A 45 11.44 0.21 14.02
C GLU A 45 12.52 0.97 13.24
N ASN A 46 12.13 1.72 12.19
CA ASN A 46 13.03 2.43 11.29
C ASN A 46 14.19 1.54 10.80
N SER A 47 13.85 0.31 10.40
CA SER A 47 14.78 -0.76 10.07
C SER A 47 14.73 -1.12 8.59
N ASP A 48 15.80 -0.82 7.87
CA ASP A 48 15.94 -1.13 6.43
C ASP A 48 15.84 -2.65 6.16
N ASP A 49 16.36 -3.49 7.08
CA ASP A 49 16.28 -4.95 6.98
C ASP A 49 14.83 -5.43 7.10
N LEU A 50 14.03 -4.85 8.01
CA LEU A 50 12.62 -5.18 8.14
C LEU A 50 11.86 -4.82 6.86
N VAL A 51 12.10 -3.62 6.32
CA VAL A 51 11.50 -3.16 5.06
C VAL A 51 11.85 -4.12 3.91
N ALA A 52 13.13 -4.49 3.78
CA ALA A 52 13.59 -5.41 2.75
C ALA A 52 12.95 -6.80 2.84
N ARG A 53 12.59 -7.26 4.05
CA ARG A 53 11.89 -8.54 4.27
C ARG A 53 10.40 -8.48 3.94
N ILE A 54 9.75 -7.35 4.25
CA ILE A 54 8.30 -7.17 4.05
C ILE A 54 7.97 -6.84 2.59
N TYR A 55 8.78 -6.00 1.95
CA TYR A 55 8.54 -5.47 0.61
C TYR A 55 8.20 -6.55 -0.44
N PRO A 56 8.90 -7.69 -0.53
CA PRO A 56 8.59 -8.71 -1.54
C PRO A 56 7.15 -9.24 -1.45
N GLN A 57 6.60 -9.37 -0.24
CA GLN A 57 5.22 -9.84 -0.07
C GLN A 57 4.21 -8.74 -0.41
N ILE A 58 4.48 -7.50 0.01
CA ILE A 58 3.67 -6.33 -0.34
C ILE A 58 3.59 -6.18 -1.87
N ASN A 59 4.73 -6.25 -2.57
CA ASN A 59 4.77 -6.12 -4.01
C ASN A 59 4.00 -7.25 -4.71
N LYS A 60 4.12 -8.50 -4.24
CA LYS A 60 3.34 -9.62 -4.80
C LYS A 60 1.84 -9.41 -4.63
N VAL A 61 1.40 -8.98 -3.44
CA VAL A 61 -0.03 -8.68 -3.19
C VAL A 61 -0.51 -7.56 -4.10
N PHE A 62 0.30 -6.51 -4.33
CA PHE A 62 -0.01 -5.44 -5.28
C PHE A 62 -0.21 -5.98 -6.70
N GLN A 63 0.77 -6.71 -7.24
CA GLN A 63 0.70 -7.23 -8.62
C GLN A 63 -0.52 -8.12 -8.82
N ARG A 64 -0.87 -8.94 -7.83
CA ARG A 64 -2.04 -9.81 -7.88
C ARG A 64 -3.36 -9.05 -7.80
N SER A 65 -3.44 -8.04 -6.93
CA SER A 65 -4.60 -7.16 -6.82
C SER A 65 -4.83 -6.35 -8.10
N VAL A 66 -3.74 -5.94 -8.77
CA VAL A 66 -3.79 -5.27 -10.07
C VAL A 66 -4.26 -6.24 -11.17
N ALA A 67 -3.73 -7.46 -11.20
CA ALA A 67 -4.12 -8.47 -12.19
C ALA A 67 -5.61 -8.84 -12.10
N SER A 68 -6.21 -8.78 -10.90
CA SER A 68 -7.63 -9.05 -10.67
C SER A 68 -8.53 -7.82 -10.85
N LEU A 69 -8.02 -6.65 -11.27
CA LEU A 69 -8.81 -5.42 -11.36
C LEU A 69 -10.06 -5.62 -12.21
N THR A 70 -9.97 -6.30 -13.35
CA THR A 70 -11.09 -6.50 -14.29
C THR A 70 -12.10 -7.53 -13.84
N GLN A 71 -11.80 -8.34 -12.81
CA GLN A 71 -12.54 -9.56 -12.50
C GLN A 71 -13.43 -9.47 -11.25
N SER A 72 -13.42 -8.36 -10.49
CA SER A 72 -14.00 -8.37 -9.14
C SER A 72 -15.19 -7.44 -8.93
N GLU A 73 -16.17 -7.93 -8.18
CA GLU A 73 -17.30 -7.22 -7.57
C GLU A 73 -16.88 -6.43 -6.31
N THR A 74 -15.64 -6.59 -5.81
CA THR A 74 -15.11 -5.97 -4.57
C THR A 74 -14.25 -4.73 -4.82
N GLY A 75 -14.79 -3.79 -5.59
CA GLY A 75 -14.12 -2.56 -6.01
C GLY A 75 -13.58 -1.68 -4.87
N THR A 76 -14.41 -1.47 -3.83
CA THR A 76 -14.05 -0.71 -2.62
C THR A 76 -12.83 -1.27 -1.91
N SER A 77 -12.87 -2.55 -1.52
CA SER A 77 -11.80 -3.22 -0.77
C SER A 77 -10.47 -3.20 -1.53
N LYS A 78 -10.54 -3.36 -2.85
CA LYS A 78 -9.37 -3.32 -3.72
C LYS A 78 -8.76 -1.93 -3.81
N GLY A 79 -9.58 -0.89 -3.98
CA GLY A 79 -9.11 0.50 -3.96
C GLY A 79 -8.38 0.84 -2.68
N LEU A 80 -8.96 0.47 -1.53
CA LEU A 80 -8.36 0.70 -0.21
C LEU A 80 -7.06 -0.09 0.00
N LEU A 81 -7.01 -1.35 -0.45
CA LEU A 81 -5.80 -2.18 -0.40
C LEU A 81 -4.68 -1.60 -1.25
N LEU A 82 -4.97 -1.22 -2.49
CA LEU A 82 -3.98 -0.63 -3.40
C LEU A 82 -3.45 0.69 -2.84
N LEU A 83 -4.30 1.57 -2.29
CA LEU A 83 -3.86 2.80 -1.63
C LEU A 83 -2.91 2.54 -0.45
N ALA A 84 -3.24 1.55 0.40
CA ALA A 84 -2.38 1.19 1.53
C ALA A 84 -1.00 0.70 1.06
N ILE A 85 -0.95 -0.08 -0.02
CA ILE A 85 0.32 -0.55 -0.60
C ILE A 85 1.09 0.60 -1.27
N LEU A 86 0.40 1.49 -2.00
CA LEU A 86 1.05 2.68 -2.57
C LEU A 86 1.68 3.56 -1.51
N GLN A 87 1.02 3.73 -0.36
CA GLN A 87 1.62 4.47 0.75
C GLN A 87 2.89 3.78 1.27
N PHE A 88 2.92 2.45 1.31
CA PHE A 88 4.14 1.70 1.64
C PHE A 88 5.26 1.97 0.63
N PHE A 89 4.96 1.93 -0.67
CA PHE A 89 5.95 2.23 -1.71
C PHE A 89 6.47 3.66 -1.63
N LEU A 90 5.62 4.64 -1.34
CA LEU A 90 6.06 6.03 -1.18
C LEU A 90 6.91 6.27 0.07
N ASP A 91 6.58 5.60 1.18
CA ASP A 91 7.29 5.81 2.44
C ASP A 91 8.63 5.06 2.49
N PHE A 92 8.76 3.93 1.78
CA PHE A 92 9.90 3.02 1.92
C PHE A 92 10.56 2.61 0.60
N GLY A 93 10.07 3.08 -0.55
CA GLY A 93 10.54 2.66 -1.87
C GLY A 93 12.03 2.90 -2.09
N ASP A 94 12.55 4.03 -1.60
CA ASP A 94 13.97 4.38 -1.72
C ASP A 94 14.89 3.34 -1.03
N MET A 95 14.48 2.80 0.12
CA MET A 95 15.24 1.79 0.87
C MET A 95 15.39 0.47 0.11
N VAL A 96 14.46 0.18 -0.80
CA VAL A 96 14.40 -1.08 -1.57
C VAL A 96 14.52 -0.86 -3.08
N LEU A 97 14.94 0.34 -3.49
CA LEU A 97 15.09 0.75 -4.89
C LEU A 97 13.84 0.49 -5.73
N HIS A 98 12.66 0.67 -5.13
CA HIS A 98 11.38 0.51 -5.81
C HIS A 98 10.92 1.84 -6.42
N ASP A 99 10.71 1.84 -7.74
CA ASP A 99 10.05 2.94 -8.44
C ASP A 99 8.52 2.83 -8.30
N ALA A 100 7.92 3.78 -7.60
CA ALA A 100 6.48 3.83 -7.36
C ALA A 100 5.66 4.42 -8.53
N ASP A 101 6.28 5.11 -9.51
CA ASP A 101 5.53 5.79 -10.59
C ASP A 101 4.63 4.83 -11.40
N PRO A 102 5.08 3.63 -11.83
CA PRO A 102 4.21 2.68 -12.53
C PRO A 102 3.02 2.22 -11.68
N SER A 103 3.24 2.03 -10.39
CA SER A 103 2.21 1.60 -9.42
C SER A 103 1.16 2.70 -9.24
N LEU A 104 1.59 3.95 -9.07
CA LEU A 104 0.71 5.13 -8.97
C LEU A 104 -0.11 5.30 -10.24
N ARG A 105 0.53 5.23 -11.42
CA ARG A 105 -0.16 5.33 -12.72
C ARG A 105 -1.24 4.27 -12.85
N THR A 106 -0.93 3.03 -12.45
CA THR A 106 -1.88 1.92 -12.50
C THR A 106 -3.09 2.20 -11.62
N PHE A 107 -2.88 2.67 -10.39
CA PHE A 107 -4.00 3.01 -9.50
C PHE A 107 -4.86 4.13 -10.07
N PHE A 108 -4.28 5.29 -10.42
CA PHE A 108 -5.06 6.45 -10.87
C PHE A 108 -5.76 6.21 -12.23
N ARG A 109 -5.10 5.52 -13.17
CA ARG A 109 -5.66 5.32 -14.51
C ARG A 109 -6.60 4.12 -14.61
N SER A 110 -6.37 3.07 -13.82
CA SER A 110 -7.10 1.80 -13.97
C SER A 110 -8.03 1.47 -12.80
N CYS A 111 -7.60 1.73 -11.56
CA CYS A 111 -8.42 1.43 -10.38
C CYS A 111 -9.38 2.58 -10.07
N LEU A 112 -8.85 3.76 -9.78
CA LEU A 112 -9.66 4.91 -9.37
C LEU A 112 -10.66 5.30 -10.46
N SER A 113 -10.29 5.22 -11.74
CA SER A 113 -11.20 5.52 -12.87
C SER A 113 -12.46 4.66 -12.89
N ARG A 114 -12.46 3.49 -12.23
CA ARG A 114 -13.60 2.58 -12.12
C ARG A 114 -14.30 2.69 -10.77
N GLU A 115 -13.52 2.90 -9.72
CA GLU A 115 -14.01 2.89 -8.34
C GLU A 115 -14.31 4.29 -7.78
N PHE A 116 -14.16 5.37 -8.57
CA PHE A 116 -14.31 6.76 -8.10
C PHE A 116 -15.71 7.07 -7.54
N SER A 117 -16.74 6.30 -7.90
CA SER A 117 -18.09 6.47 -7.37
C SER A 117 -18.25 5.94 -5.95
N ASP A 118 -17.28 5.15 -5.46
CA ASP A 118 -17.25 4.70 -4.07
C ASP A 118 -16.73 5.82 -3.16
N ALA A 119 -17.56 6.25 -2.21
CA ALA A 119 -17.22 7.36 -1.31
C ALA A 119 -16.01 7.06 -0.43
N ALA A 120 -15.84 5.82 0.03
CA ALA A 120 -14.72 5.45 0.90
C ALA A 120 -13.40 5.45 0.14
N VAL A 121 -13.39 4.98 -1.12
CA VAL A 121 -12.21 5.05 -1.99
C VAL A 121 -11.86 6.49 -2.33
N ALA A 122 -12.87 7.31 -2.64
CA ALA A 122 -12.67 8.74 -2.95
C ALA A 122 -12.07 9.49 -1.75
N GLU A 123 -12.65 9.32 -0.56
CA GLU A 123 -12.15 9.93 0.68
C GLU A 123 -10.71 9.50 0.99
N ALA A 124 -10.44 8.19 1.00
CA ALA A 124 -9.10 7.66 1.25
C ALA A 124 -8.08 8.14 0.21
N THR A 125 -8.49 8.32 -1.05
CA THR A 125 -7.63 8.88 -2.10
C THR A 125 -7.31 10.35 -1.83
N CYS A 126 -8.30 11.15 -1.43
CA CYS A 126 -8.09 12.55 -1.04
C CYS A 126 -7.12 12.66 0.15
N GLU A 127 -7.31 11.85 1.19
CA GLU A 127 -6.40 11.81 2.35
C GLU A 127 -4.97 11.43 1.93
N PHE A 128 -4.83 10.38 1.10
CA PHE A 128 -3.54 9.96 0.54
C PHE A 128 -2.85 11.11 -0.20
N LEU A 129 -3.57 11.84 -1.06
CA LEU A 129 -3.01 12.96 -1.81
C LEU A 129 -2.60 14.13 -0.89
N ILE A 130 -3.45 14.49 0.07
CA ILE A 130 -3.18 15.57 1.02
C ILE A 130 -1.93 15.25 1.86
N GLU A 131 -1.85 14.03 2.38
CA GLU A 131 -0.73 13.57 3.20
C GLU A 131 0.58 13.59 2.42
N ASN A 132 0.62 13.00 1.23
CA ASN A 132 1.83 12.95 0.43
C ASN A 132 2.21 14.33 -0.14
N LYS A 133 1.24 15.20 -0.45
CA LYS A 133 1.52 16.61 -0.78
C LYS A 133 2.21 17.32 0.39
N ARG A 134 1.72 17.12 1.62
CA ARG A 134 2.33 17.73 2.82
C ARG A 134 3.76 17.25 3.01
N LYS A 135 4.02 15.94 2.89
CA LYS A 135 5.38 15.37 2.96
C LYS A 135 6.30 15.95 1.90
N LEU A 136 5.83 16.02 0.65
CA LEU A 136 6.61 16.58 -0.46
C LEU A 136 6.99 18.05 -0.22
N LEU A 137 6.04 18.86 0.24
CA LEU A 137 6.29 20.26 0.59
C LEU A 137 7.24 20.42 1.78
N ALA A 138 7.15 19.54 2.78
CA ALA A 138 8.06 19.55 3.92
C ALA A 138 9.49 19.18 3.51
N SER A 139 9.65 18.17 2.64
CA SER A 139 10.95 17.73 2.15
C SER A 139 11.56 18.66 1.09
N PHE A 140 10.71 19.33 0.30
CA PHE A 140 11.12 20.24 -0.77
C PHE A 140 10.33 21.55 -0.70
N PRO A 141 10.69 22.47 0.22
CA PRO A 141 9.92 23.70 0.48
C PRO A 141 9.74 24.62 -0.74
N ASN A 142 10.65 24.53 -1.70
CA ASN A 142 10.67 25.36 -2.91
C ASN A 142 10.09 24.66 -4.15
N LEU A 143 9.58 23.42 -4.03
CA LEU A 143 9.16 22.62 -5.19
C LEU A 143 7.87 23.11 -5.84
N LEU A 144 6.97 23.67 -5.03
CA LEU A 144 5.73 24.29 -5.50
C LEU A 144 5.79 25.75 -5.09
N SER A 145 5.59 26.68 -6.04
CA SER A 145 5.47 28.10 -5.67
C SER A 145 4.31 28.23 -4.69
N GLN A 146 4.61 28.67 -3.47
CA GLN A 146 3.61 28.99 -2.48
C GLN A 146 2.91 30.28 -2.95
N VAL A 147 1.90 30.12 -3.81
CA VAL A 147 0.96 31.17 -4.18
C VAL A 147 -0.28 31.03 -3.31
#